data_AF-Q0FI96-F1
#
_entry.id   AF-Q0FI96-F1
#
_cell.length_a   1.000
_cell.length_b   1.000
_cell.length_c   1.000
_cell.angle_alpha   90.00
_cell.angle_beta   90.00
_cell.angle_gamma   90.00
#
_symmetry.space_group_name_H-M   'P 1'
#
loop_
_entity.id
_entity.type
_entity.pdbx_description
1 polymer ?
#
loop_
_entity_poly.entity_id
_entity_poly.type
_entity_poly.pdbx_seq_one_letter_code
_entity_poly.pdbx_strand_id
1 'polypeptide(L)'
;MRGAPGPRARLVTTATAVVLFRGGMDLCPDLLARLDAVLRSIGGAPDDDLHEVAGAGRALCDARLDGDVAAFDDAKMRLWRELARYWAGRAIRSFDEVGKA
;
A
#
# COMPACT_ATOMS: atom_id res chain seq x y z
N MET A 1 -24.80 8.96 -4.98
CA MET A 1 -23.34 9.18 -5.04
C MET A 1 -22.68 8.26 -4.02
N ARG A 2 -21.83 7.30 -4.42
CA ARG A 2 -21.00 6.60 -3.44
C ARG A 2 -20.01 7.62 -2.89
N GLY A 3 -19.96 7.80 -1.56
CA GLY A 3 -19.00 8.70 -0.92
C GLY A 3 -17.57 8.36 -1.32
N ALA A 4 -16.66 9.33 -1.25
CA ALA A 4 -15.26 9.10 -1.55
C ALA A 4 -14.72 7.93 -0.70
N PRO A 5 -13.90 7.03 -1.27
CA PRO A 5 -13.36 5.88 -0.53
C PRO A 5 -12.61 6.38 0.70
N GLY A 6 -12.80 5.72 1.85
CA GLY A 6 -12.12 6.07 3.10
C GLY A 6 -10.59 5.92 3.00
N PRO A 7 -9.82 6.50 3.96
CA PRO A 7 -8.36 6.50 3.92
C PRO A 7 -7.73 5.11 3.70
N ARG A 8 -8.28 4.08 4.37
CA ARG A 8 -7.84 2.68 4.21
C ARG A 8 -8.01 2.16 2.79
N ALA A 9 -9.18 2.36 2.20
CA ALA A 9 -9.47 1.93 0.84
C ALA A 9 -8.57 2.65 -0.17
N ARG A 10 -8.30 3.95 0.06
CA ARG A 10 -7.35 4.71 -0.75
C ARG A 10 -5.94 4.14 -0.66
N LEU A 11 -5.47 3.81 0.55
CA LEU A 11 -4.13 3.23 0.77
C LEU A 11 -3.96 1.94 0.00
N VAL A 12 -4.89 1.00 0.17
CA VAL A 12 -4.86 -0.29 -0.52
C VAL A 12 -4.87 -0.08 -2.04
N THR A 13 -5.69 0.85 -2.54
CA THR A 13 -5.81 1.13 -3.98
C THR A 13 -4.51 1.71 -4.54
N THR A 14 -3.94 2.74 -3.91
CA THR A 14 -2.71 3.38 -4.38
C THR A 14 -1.51 2.46 -4.25
N ALA A 15 -1.37 1.75 -3.13
CA ALA A 15 -0.31 0.77 -2.93
C ALA A 15 -0.40 -0.36 -3.97
N THR A 16 -1.61 -0.86 -4.25
CA THR A 16 -1.84 -1.88 -5.28
C THR A 16 -1.44 -1.36 -6.67
N ALA A 17 -1.83 -0.13 -7.03
CA ALA A 17 -1.45 0.47 -8.30
C ALA A 17 0.08 0.61 -8.44
N VAL A 18 0.78 1.02 -7.38
CA VAL A 18 2.24 1.14 -7.34
C VAL A 18 2.93 -0.20 -7.58
N VAL A 19 2.51 -1.28 -6.91
CA VAL A 19 3.17 -2.59 -7.06
C VAL A 19 2.85 -3.27 -8.39
N LEU A 20 1.68 -3.02 -8.98
CA LEU A 20 1.31 -3.56 -10.30
C LEU A 20 2.00 -2.81 -11.46
N PHE A 21 2.41 -1.57 -11.25
CA PHE A 21 3.13 -0.80 -12.24
C PHE A 21 4.56 -1.35 -12.39
N ARG A 22 4.91 -1.87 -13.58
CA ARG A 22 6.22 -2.51 -13.84
C ARG A 22 7.41 -1.53 -13.97
N GLY A 23 7.18 -0.22 -13.87
CA GLY A 23 8.24 0.78 -13.93
C GLY A 23 8.93 1.04 -12.58
N GLY A 24 10.15 1.57 -12.66
CA GLY A 24 10.95 1.96 -11.49
C GLY A 24 10.62 3.35 -10.96
N MET A 25 11.52 3.84 -10.10
CA MET A 25 11.43 5.08 -9.34
C MET A 25 11.02 6.33 -10.15
N ASP A 26 11.47 6.45 -11.40
CA ASP A 26 11.22 7.62 -12.26
C ASP A 26 10.00 7.49 -13.17
N LEU A 27 9.45 6.28 -13.29
CA LEU A 27 8.38 6.01 -14.25
C LEU A 27 6.97 6.15 -13.64
N CYS A 28 6.86 6.43 -12.34
CA CYS A 28 5.58 6.53 -11.65
C CYS A 28 5.43 7.68 -10.64
N PRO A 29 5.89 8.92 -10.95
CA PRO A 29 5.86 10.03 -10.00
C PRO A 29 4.43 10.31 -9.47
N ASP A 30 3.42 10.23 -10.34
CA ASP A 30 2.02 10.45 -9.95
C ASP A 30 1.47 9.39 -8.99
N LEU A 31 1.88 8.13 -9.15
CA LEU A 31 1.44 7.04 -8.27
C LEU A 31 2.09 7.18 -6.90
N LEU A 32 3.38 7.51 -6.86
CA LEU A 32 4.12 7.75 -5.63
C LEU A 32 3.59 8.98 -4.89
N ALA A 33 3.29 10.07 -5.59
CA ALA A 33 2.67 11.26 -4.99
C ALA A 33 1.29 10.96 -4.38
N ARG A 34 0.47 10.14 -5.05
CA ARG A 34 -0.83 9.69 -4.50
C ARG A 34 -0.66 8.79 -3.28
N LEU A 35 0.29 7.86 -3.31
CA LEU A 35 0.58 6.99 -2.17
C LEU A 35 1.02 7.81 -0.95
N ASP A 36 1.97 8.73 -1.14
CA ASP A 36 2.47 9.63 -0.11
C ASP A 36 1.35 10.52 0.48
N ALA A 37 0.53 11.14 -0.37
CA ALA A 37 -0.61 11.94 0.09
C ALA A 37 -1.58 11.13 0.98
N VAL A 38 -1.83 9.86 0.63
CA VAL A 38 -2.68 8.99 1.43
C VAL A 38 -2.02 8.61 2.75
N LEU A 39 -0.74 8.25 2.75
CA LEU A 39 0.03 7.92 3.96
C LEU A 39 0.05 9.09 4.95
N ARG A 40 0.27 10.31 4.46
CA ARG A 40 0.19 11.54 5.27
C ARG A 40 -1.21 11.76 5.83
N SER A 41 -2.26 11.48 5.05
CA SER A 41 -3.65 11.64 5.50
C SER A 41 -4.04 10.67 6.63
N ILE A 42 -3.35 9.53 6.74
CA ILE A 42 -3.52 8.57 7.83
C ILE A 42 -2.74 9.04 9.08
N GLY A 43 -1.74 9.90 8.91
CA GLY A 43 -0.91 10.47 9.98
C GLY A 43 0.12 9.47 10.49
N GLY A 44 -0.35 8.46 11.23
CA GLY A 44 0.47 7.42 11.86
C GLY A 44 0.47 6.09 11.12
N ALA A 45 1.00 5.05 11.77
CA ALA A 45 0.82 3.68 11.31
C ALA A 45 -0.58 3.20 11.77
N PRO A 46 -1.40 2.61 10.88
CA PRO A 46 -2.63 1.96 11.29
C PRO A 46 -2.38 0.91 12.38
N ASP A 47 -3.30 0.76 13.34
CA ASP A 47 -3.27 -0.30 14.37
C ASP A 47 -3.93 -1.61 13.89
N ASP A 48 -3.85 -1.91 12.60
CA ASP A 48 -4.53 -3.05 11.98
C ASP A 48 -3.68 -3.75 10.91
N ASP A 49 -4.31 -4.65 10.16
CA ASP A 49 -3.71 -5.40 9.06
C ASP A 49 -3.04 -4.53 7.96
N LEU A 50 -3.26 -3.22 7.95
CA LEU A 50 -2.60 -2.27 7.03
C LEU A 50 -1.35 -1.62 7.62
N HIS A 51 -0.98 -1.92 8.87
CA HIS A 51 0.24 -1.41 9.51
C HIS A 51 1.48 -1.61 8.63
N GLU A 52 1.73 -2.86 8.24
CA GLU A 52 2.89 -3.24 7.43
C GLU A 52 2.83 -2.68 6.00
N VAL A 53 1.63 -2.57 5.42
CA VAL A 53 1.43 -1.94 4.11
C VAL A 53 1.77 -0.45 4.18
N ALA A 54 1.33 0.26 5.21
CA ALA A 54 1.64 1.66 5.42
C ALA A 54 3.14 1.88 5.67
N GLY A 55 3.77 1.01 6.47
CA GLY A 55 5.21 1.04 6.74
C GLY A 55 6.05 0.84 5.48
N ALA A 56 5.74 -0.18 4.69
CA ALA A 56 6.42 -0.41 3.41
C ALA A 56 6.19 0.73 2.40
N GLY A 57 4.98 1.31 2.38
CA GLY A 57 4.68 2.47 1.55
C GLY A 57 5.49 3.71 1.93
N ARG A 58 5.69 3.98 3.22
CA ARG A 58 6.53 5.09 3.69
C ARG A 58 7.99 4.89 3.30
N ALA A 59 8.54 3.70 3.55
CA ALA A 59 9.91 3.37 3.15
C ALA A 59 10.14 3.56 1.64
N LEU A 60 9.13 3.23 0.82
CA LEU A 60 9.19 3.44 -0.62
C LEU A 60 9.22 4.94 -0.99
N CYS A 61 8.39 5.76 -0.34
CA CYS A 61 8.39 7.21 -0.53
C CYS A 61 9.69 7.86 -0.05
N ASP A 62 10.23 7.41 1.08
CA ASP A 62 11.50 7.89 1.64
C ASP A 62 12.66 7.58 0.68
N ALA A 63 12.77 6.32 0.22
CA ALA A 63 13.77 5.93 -0.77
C ALA A 63 13.67 6.76 -2.08
N ARG A 64 12.45 7.11 -2.51
CA ARG A 64 12.23 7.99 -3.67
C ARG A 64 12.77 9.40 -3.44
N LEU A 65 12.61 9.95 -2.24
CA LEU A 65 13.09 11.29 -1.87
C LEU A 65 14.60 11.32 -1.76
N ASP A 66 15.19 10.25 -1.23
CA ASP A 66 16.63 10.08 -1.09
C ASP A 66 17.33 9.75 -2.43
N GLY A 67 16.55 9.36 -3.45
CA GLY A 67 17.08 8.95 -4.74
C GLY A 67 17.76 7.58 -4.71
N ASP A 68 17.49 6.77 -3.69
CA ASP A 68 18.07 5.45 -3.50
C ASP A 68 17.25 4.38 -4.26
N VAL A 69 17.76 4.02 -5.44
CA VAL A 69 17.13 3.03 -6.32
C VAL A 69 17.05 1.64 -5.68
N ALA A 70 18.10 1.21 -4.95
CA ALA A 70 18.14 -0.12 -4.36
C ALA A 70 17.14 -0.22 -3.20
N ALA A 71 17.13 0.78 -2.32
CA ALA A 71 16.15 0.87 -1.23
C ALA A 71 14.72 0.98 -1.79
N PHE A 72 14.52 1.68 -2.91
CA PHE A 72 13.23 1.78 -3.59
C PHE A 72 12.74 0.41 -4.06
N ASP A 73 13.57 -0.36 -4.76
CA ASP A 73 13.19 -1.69 -5.26
C ASP A 73 12.91 -2.68 -4.11
N ASP A 74 13.72 -2.65 -3.05
CA ASP A 74 13.50 -3.45 -1.84
C ASP A 74 12.19 -3.09 -1.14
N ALA A 75 11.92 -1.78 -0.98
CA ALA A 75 10.68 -1.30 -0.39
C ALA A 75 9.46 -1.64 -1.25
N LYS A 76 9.58 -1.59 -2.58
CA LYS A 76 8.51 -1.95 -3.52
C LYS A 76 8.21 -3.44 -3.45
N MET A 77 9.25 -4.28 -3.37
CA MET A 77 9.10 -5.72 -3.16
C MET A 77 8.47 -6.04 -1.81
N ARG A 78 8.87 -5.34 -0.74
CA ARG A 78 8.22 -5.44 0.57
C ARG A 78 6.75 -5.07 0.49
N LEU A 79 6.42 -3.94 -0.13
CA LEU A 79 5.03 -3.48 -0.29
C LEU A 79 4.17 -4.51 -1.02
N TRP A 80 4.73 -5.17 -2.05
CA TRP A 80 4.04 -6.25 -2.76
C TRP A 80 3.74 -7.45 -1.85
N ARG A 81 4.71 -7.89 -1.04
CA ARG A 81 4.52 -8.98 -0.08
C ARG A 81 3.47 -8.66 0.99
N GLU A 82 3.49 -7.45 1.55
CA GLU A 82 2.54 -7.06 2.60
C GLU A 82 1.11 -6.93 2.04
N LEU A 83 0.96 -6.42 0.80
CA LEU A 83 -0.34 -6.44 0.13
C LEU A 83 -0.85 -7.86 -0.12
N ALA A 84 0.02 -8.78 -0.52
CA ALA A 84 -0.36 -10.18 -0.70
C ALA A 84 -0.86 -10.80 0.62
N ARG A 85 -0.18 -10.52 1.73
CA ARG A 85 -0.61 -10.96 3.08
C ARG A 85 -1.94 -10.34 3.48
N TYR A 86 -2.12 -9.04 3.29
CA TYR A 86 -3.38 -8.35 3.58
C TYR A 86 -4.56 -8.99 2.82
N TRP A 87 -4.38 -9.23 1.51
CA TRP A 87 -5.43 -9.83 0.69
C TRP A 87 -5.69 -11.29 1.03
N ALA A 88 -4.66 -12.08 1.35
CA ALA A 88 -4.82 -13.44 1.82
C ALA A 88 -5.60 -13.51 3.14
N GLY A 89 -5.25 -12.67 4.12
CA GLY A 89 -5.97 -12.58 5.39
C GLY A 89 -7.42 -12.16 5.21
N ARG A 90 -7.69 -11.21 4.31
CA ARG A 90 -9.06 -10.80 3.97
C ARG A 90 -9.86 -11.92 3.32
N ALA A 91 -9.26 -12.68 2.41
CA ALA A 91 -9.91 -13.81 1.76
C ALA A 91 -10.28 -14.90 2.78
N ILE A 92 -9.36 -15.28 3.67
CA ILE A 92 -9.60 -16.27 4.74
C ILE A 92 -10.80 -15.86 5.60
N ARG A 93 -10.82 -14.63 6.11
CA ARG A 93 -11.94 -14.14 6.93
C ARG A 93 -13.27 -14.16 6.19
N SER A 94 -13.28 -13.86 4.90
CA SER A 94 -14.51 -13.92 4.10
C SER A 94 -15.05 -15.35 3.95
N PHE A 95 -14.17 -16.37 3.92
CA PHE A 95 -14.60 -17.76 3.90
C PHE A 95 -15.17 -18.20 5.27
N ASP A 96 -14.56 -17.75 6.37
CA ASP A 96 -15.04 -18.05 7.73
C ASP A 96 -16.42 -17.44 8.03
N GLU A 97 -16.72 -16.27 7.43
CA GLU A 97 -18.03 -15.62 7.53
C GLU A 97 -19.11 -16.34 6.71
N VAL A 98 -18.76 -16.85 5.51
CA VAL A 98 -19.68 -17.62 4.66
C VAL A 98 -19.99 -19.00 5.25
N GLY A 99 -19.04 -19.64 5.94
CA GLY A 99 -19.25 -20.94 6.57
C GLY A 99 -20.10 -20.94 7.85
N LYS A 100 -20.47 -19.76 8.36
CA LYS A 100 -21.31 -19.58 9.56
C LYS A 100 -22.77 -19.18 9.24
N ALA A 101 -23.08 -18.95 7.96
CA ALA A 101 -24.42 -18.58 7.49
C ALA A 101 -25.18 -19.80 6.95
#